data_AF-A0A363UC89-F1
#
_entry.id   AF-A0A363UC89-F1
#
_cell.length_a   1.000
_cell.length_b   1.000
_cell.length_c   1.000
_cell.angle_alpha   90.00
_cell.angle_beta   90.00
_cell.angle_gamma   90.00
#
_symmetry.space_group_name_H-M   'P 1'
#
loop_
_entity.id
_entity.type
_entity.pdbx_description
1 polymer ?
#
loop_
_entity_poly.entity_id
_entity_poly.type
_entity_poly.pdbx_seq_one_letter_code
_entity_poly.pdbx_strand_id
1 'polypeptide(L)'
;MNAMKAARRAIAFFIAFVVLLSSWGNVQAQNTGMRYFPETGHNVRGAFLQYYNAAENPLLVYGYPITEQITGRDGKTVQYFQRARFESTPSNTVQLTPLGRLLYTPTRPLEINTNGCELYPTGHHVCFTFLDFYKTNGGPSQFGYPISPFESSEGLIVQYFEGARFEWRANRGMENWVVVSDLGRIYFEQQGEDPAYLKPVLPLDATIKPIIALKVNAFVAKAVTLKSGDQTVYVIVQDQTTQAVSGVSGKALVRFPDGSRSEFSFTTNERGVGQITFNFNEQAPGELIPIEITVNYQGLTGRTTTSFRIWF
;
A
#
# COMPACT_ATOMS: atom_id res chain seq x y z
N MET A 1 40.89 7.05 69.58
CA MET A 1 40.28 8.22 68.88
C MET A 1 40.39 8.18 67.34
N ASN A 2 40.59 7.00 66.71
CA ASN A 2 40.80 6.90 65.25
C ASN A 2 39.74 6.10 64.47
N ALA A 3 38.93 5.25 65.12
CA ALA A 3 37.92 4.44 64.41
C ALA A 3 36.67 5.24 63.97
N MET A 4 36.18 6.16 64.80
CA MET A 4 34.97 6.94 64.50
C MET A 4 35.14 7.99 63.38
N LYS A 5 36.36 8.51 63.16
CA LYS A 5 36.65 9.45 62.05
C LYS A 5 36.76 8.73 60.71
N ALA A 6 37.23 7.48 60.69
CA ALA A 6 37.28 6.64 59.50
C ALA A 6 35.87 6.23 59.04
N ALA A 7 35.00 5.83 59.97
CA ALA A 7 33.61 5.47 59.68
C ALA A 7 32.79 6.65 59.11
N ARG A 8 32.94 7.85 59.68
CA ARG A 8 32.26 9.06 59.16
C ARG A 8 32.74 9.48 57.77
N ARG A 9 34.03 9.28 57.45
CA ARG A 9 34.57 9.54 56.10
C ARG A 9 34.08 8.50 55.10
N ALA A 10 34.02 7.23 55.47
CA ALA A 10 33.50 6.17 54.60
C ALA A 10 32.01 6.37 54.26
N ILE A 11 31.19 6.79 55.24
CA ILE A 11 29.76 7.08 55.01
C ILE A 11 29.56 8.30 54.10
N ALA A 12 30.37 9.35 54.26
CA ALA A 12 30.30 10.53 53.40
C ALA A 12 30.70 10.23 51.93
N PHE A 13 31.70 9.36 51.72
CA PHE A 13 32.06 8.89 50.37
C PHE A 13 30.98 7.98 49.76
N PHE A 14 30.31 7.16 50.57
CA PHE A 14 29.23 6.30 50.09
C PHE A 14 27.99 7.10 49.67
N ILE A 15 27.62 8.14 50.41
CA ILE A 15 26.50 9.03 50.05
C ILE A 15 26.83 9.86 48.81
N ALA A 16 28.06 10.37 48.67
CA ALA A 16 28.49 11.08 47.46
C ALA A 16 28.53 10.16 46.22
N PHE A 17 28.89 8.88 46.39
CA PHE A 17 28.89 7.89 45.31
C PHE A 17 27.46 7.49 44.88
N VAL A 18 26.52 7.40 45.82
CA VAL A 18 25.10 7.09 45.54
C VAL A 18 24.36 8.27 44.88
N VAL A 19 24.74 9.51 45.19
CA VAL A 19 24.17 10.71 44.54
C VAL A 19 24.73 10.94 43.12
N LEU A 20 25.94 10.47 42.81
CA LEU A 20 26.49 10.52 41.44
C LEU A 20 25.97 9.39 40.53
N LEU A 21 25.34 8.35 41.09
CA LEU A 21 24.74 7.23 40.35
C LEU A 21 23.25 7.44 40.04
N SER A 22 22.59 8.44 40.62
CA SER A 22 21.16 8.73 40.40
C SER A 22 20.88 9.76 39.30
N SER A 23 21.92 10.32 38.68
CA SER A 23 21.80 11.23 37.51
C SER A 23 21.98 10.53 36.16
N TRP A 24 21.93 9.20 36.12
CA TRP A 24 21.77 8.45 34.88
C TRP A 24 20.27 8.30 34.63
N GLY A 25 19.61 9.44 34.41
CA GLY A 25 18.35 9.42 33.71
C GLY A 25 18.60 8.64 32.42
N ASN A 26 17.91 7.51 32.25
CA ASN A 26 17.85 6.86 30.97
C ASN A 26 17.24 7.90 30.02
N VAL A 27 18.10 8.66 29.33
CA VAL A 27 17.72 9.29 28.08
C VAL A 27 17.54 8.10 27.17
N GLN A 28 16.35 7.51 27.18
CA GLN A 28 15.89 6.72 26.05
C GLN A 28 15.89 7.73 24.91
N ALA A 29 17.00 7.78 24.18
CA ALA A 29 16.97 8.19 22.80
C ALA A 29 15.88 7.31 22.20
N GLN A 30 14.68 7.86 22.01
CA GLN A 30 13.63 7.14 21.32
C GLN A 30 14.24 6.88 19.95
N ASN A 31 14.73 5.65 19.76
CA ASN A 31 15.03 5.11 18.46
C ASN A 31 13.66 5.05 17.80
N THR A 32 13.25 6.20 17.26
CA THR A 32 11.96 6.39 16.62
C THR A 32 12.13 5.70 15.29
N GLY A 33 11.91 4.39 15.34
CA GLY A 33 12.06 3.52 14.20
C GLY A 33 11.37 4.13 13.00
N MET A 34 11.95 3.84 11.85
CA MET A 34 11.44 4.22 10.55
C MET A 34 11.28 2.96 9.73
N ARG A 35 10.29 2.98 8.84
CA ARG A 35 10.07 1.91 7.89
C ARG A 35 9.62 2.50 6.57
N TYR A 36 10.37 2.18 5.52
CA TYR A 36 9.94 2.41 4.14
C TYR A 36 9.04 1.26 3.65
N PHE A 37 7.96 1.62 2.96
CA PHE A 37 7.01 0.69 2.34
C PHE A 37 7.18 0.73 0.82
N PRO A 38 7.92 -0.21 0.22
CA PRO A 38 8.21 -0.18 -1.21
C PRO A 38 6.97 -0.35 -2.09
N GLU A 39 5.90 -0.93 -1.56
CA GLU A 39 4.64 -1.15 -2.26
C GLU A 39 4.00 0.15 -2.73
N THR A 40 4.12 1.22 -1.94
CA THR A 40 3.56 2.55 -2.23
C THR A 40 4.61 3.64 -2.33
N GLY A 41 5.83 3.38 -1.86
CA GLY A 41 6.95 4.31 -1.87
C GLY A 41 6.89 5.39 -0.80
N HIS A 42 6.37 5.05 0.38
CA HIS A 42 6.21 6.00 1.50
C HIS A 42 6.84 5.46 2.79
N ASN A 43 7.22 6.35 3.68
CA ASN A 43 7.86 6.06 4.95
C ASN A 43 6.86 6.26 6.10
N VAL A 44 6.98 5.46 7.15
CA VAL A 44 6.29 5.67 8.43
C VAL A 44 7.34 5.72 9.52
N ARG A 45 7.24 6.68 10.44
CA ARG A 45 8.26 6.92 11.46
C ARG A 45 7.69 7.30 12.82
N GLY A 46 8.49 7.11 13.86
CA GLY A 46 8.20 7.58 15.22
C GLY A 46 6.89 7.02 15.78
N ALA A 47 6.10 7.88 16.45
CA ALA A 47 4.86 7.47 17.11
C ALA A 47 3.84 6.85 16.14
N PHE A 48 3.83 7.28 14.87
CA PHE A 48 2.95 6.72 13.85
C PHE A 48 3.35 5.28 13.50
N LEU A 49 4.66 4.99 13.41
CA LEU A 49 5.14 3.63 13.16
C LEU A 49 4.88 2.73 14.36
N GLN A 50 5.06 3.25 15.58
CA GLN A 50 4.74 2.53 16.80
C GLN A 50 3.25 2.17 16.86
N TYR A 51 2.37 3.14 16.55
CA TYR A 51 0.93 2.91 16.48
C TYR A 51 0.55 1.92 15.36
N TYR A 52 1.17 2.05 14.18
CA TYR A 52 0.97 1.11 13.07
C TYR A 52 1.32 -0.31 13.51
N ASN A 53 2.52 -0.53 14.06
CA ASN A 53 3.00 -1.85 14.46
C ASN A 53 2.28 -2.43 15.71
N ALA A 54 1.49 -1.63 16.42
CA ALA A 54 0.73 -2.09 17.59
C ALA A 54 -0.54 -2.87 17.21
N ALA A 55 -1.06 -2.71 15.98
CA ALA A 55 -2.14 -3.55 15.49
C ALA A 55 -1.62 -4.95 15.15
N GLU A 56 -2.44 -5.98 15.40
CA GLU A 56 -2.07 -7.38 15.14
C GLU A 56 -1.80 -7.63 13.65
N ASN A 57 -2.66 -7.07 12.78
CA ASN A 57 -2.46 -7.10 11.34
C ASN A 57 -2.64 -5.69 10.74
N PRO A 58 -1.60 -4.85 10.79
CA PRO A 58 -1.73 -3.44 10.42
C PRO A 58 -1.97 -3.25 8.93
N LEU A 59 -1.44 -4.15 8.10
CA LEU A 59 -1.70 -4.10 6.66
C LEU A 59 -3.17 -4.38 6.34
N LEU A 60 -3.81 -5.28 7.07
CA LEU A 60 -5.23 -5.60 6.90
C LEU A 60 -6.12 -4.42 7.31
N VAL A 61 -5.87 -3.82 8.48
CA VAL A 61 -6.77 -2.80 9.05
C VAL A 61 -6.46 -1.36 8.60
N TYR A 62 -5.19 -1.04 8.32
CA TYR A 62 -4.77 0.30 7.89
C TYR A 62 -4.35 0.35 6.42
N GLY A 63 -3.78 -0.74 5.91
CA GLY A 63 -3.18 -0.77 4.58
C GLY A 63 -1.82 -0.07 4.53
N TYR A 64 -1.26 0.05 3.33
CA TYR A 64 0.01 0.74 3.14
C TYR A 64 -0.13 2.25 3.36
N PRO A 65 0.92 2.95 3.82
CA PRO A 65 0.95 4.42 3.80
C PRO A 65 0.81 4.92 2.36
N ILE A 66 0.05 5.98 2.15
CA ILE A 66 -0.11 6.63 0.83
C ILE A 66 0.42 8.05 0.81
N THR A 67 0.87 8.57 1.96
CA THR A 67 1.57 9.85 2.10
C THR A 67 2.71 9.70 3.11
N GLU A 68 3.59 10.69 3.16
CA GLU A 68 4.41 10.98 4.33
C GLU A 68 3.57 11.60 5.47
N GLN A 69 4.19 11.89 6.62
CA GLN A 69 3.59 12.77 7.62
C GLN A 69 3.52 14.21 7.08
N ILE A 70 2.30 14.75 7.03
CA ILE A 70 1.99 16.07 6.47
C ILE A 70 1.19 16.91 7.47
N THR A 71 1.15 18.21 7.24
CA THR A 71 0.10 19.06 7.83
C THR A 71 -1.13 18.94 6.95
N GLY A 72 -2.17 18.29 7.46
CA GLY A 72 -3.45 18.15 6.75
C GLY A 72 -4.15 19.50 6.60
N ARG A 73 -5.18 19.54 5.75
CA ARG A 73 -6.05 20.72 5.55
C ARG A 73 -6.69 21.23 6.84
N ASP A 74 -6.90 20.35 7.80
CA ASP A 74 -7.42 20.66 9.14
C ASP A 74 -6.36 21.20 10.11
N GLY A 75 -5.11 21.40 9.65
CA GLY A 75 -3.99 21.91 10.43
C GLY A 75 -3.33 20.87 11.34
N LYS A 76 -3.79 19.62 11.35
CA LYS A 76 -3.21 18.56 12.17
C LYS A 76 -2.02 17.90 11.48
N THR A 77 -1.07 17.40 12.28
CA THR A 77 -0.03 16.50 11.75
C THR A 77 -0.63 15.12 11.56
N VAL A 78 -0.71 14.68 10.31
CA VAL A 78 -1.40 13.45 9.91
C VAL A 78 -0.60 12.64 8.92
N GLN A 79 -0.97 11.38 8.78
CA GLN A 79 -0.49 10.51 7.72
C GLN A 79 -1.65 9.66 7.23
N TYR A 80 -1.80 9.60 5.91
CA TYR A 80 -2.82 8.81 5.27
C TYR A 80 -2.28 7.44 4.92
N PHE A 81 -3.09 6.42 5.21
CA PHE A 81 -2.93 5.06 4.77
C PHE A 81 -4.07 4.74 3.81
N GLN A 82 -4.03 3.58 3.14
CA GLN A 82 -5.10 3.19 2.23
C GLN A 82 -6.48 3.22 2.93
N ARG A 83 -6.57 2.69 4.14
CA ARG A 83 -7.84 2.47 4.87
C ARG A 83 -8.07 3.40 6.04
N ALA A 84 -7.01 4.03 6.54
CA ALA A 84 -7.05 4.84 7.75
C ALA A 84 -6.31 6.16 7.58
N ARG A 85 -6.58 7.09 8.50
CA ARG A 85 -5.83 8.32 8.68
C ARG A 85 -5.41 8.41 10.13
N PHE A 86 -4.11 8.47 10.36
CA PHE A 86 -3.56 8.69 11.69
C PHE A 86 -3.39 10.19 11.90
N GLU A 87 -3.72 10.66 13.09
CA GLU A 87 -3.49 12.04 13.48
C GLU A 87 -2.74 12.10 14.81
N SER A 88 -1.82 13.06 14.90
CA SER A 88 -1.14 13.37 16.15
C SER A 88 -2.01 14.28 17.01
N THR A 89 -2.10 13.96 18.29
CA THR A 89 -2.78 14.80 19.30
C THR A 89 -1.84 15.91 19.80
N PRO A 90 -2.35 16.94 20.49
CA PRO A 90 -1.51 17.96 21.13
C PRO A 90 -0.52 17.42 22.17
N SER A 91 -0.75 16.21 22.70
CA SER A 91 0.17 15.52 23.62
C SER A 91 1.15 14.58 22.90
N ASN A 92 1.28 14.68 21.58
CA ASN A 92 2.11 13.82 20.73
C ASN A 92 1.74 12.32 20.80
N THR A 93 0.51 11.98 21.17
CA THR A 93 -0.03 10.62 20.98
C THR A 93 -0.62 10.48 19.58
N VAL A 94 -0.85 9.25 19.13
CA VAL A 94 -1.47 8.96 17.82
C VAL A 94 -2.86 8.39 18.04
N GLN A 95 -3.82 8.84 17.23
CA GLN A 95 -5.17 8.30 17.19
C GLN A 95 -5.67 8.16 15.74
N LEU A 96 -6.71 7.35 15.58
CA LEU A 96 -7.41 7.23 14.30
C LEU A 96 -8.39 8.38 14.11
N THR A 97 -8.40 8.94 12.91
CA THR A 97 -9.55 9.74 12.47
C THR A 97 -10.75 8.80 12.31
N PRO A 98 -11.95 9.13 12.81
CA PRO A 98 -13.14 8.28 12.71
C PRO A 98 -13.74 8.36 11.29
N LEU A 99 -13.02 7.82 10.30
CA LEU A 99 -13.35 7.97 8.89
C LEU A 99 -14.69 7.36 8.51
N GLY A 100 -15.10 6.26 9.17
CA GLY A 100 -16.42 5.68 8.93
C GLY A 100 -17.53 6.67 9.31
N ARG A 101 -17.45 7.35 10.45
CA ARG A 101 -18.39 8.41 10.83
C ARG A 101 -18.35 9.61 9.87
N LEU A 102 -17.17 10.02 9.42
CA LEU A 102 -17.02 11.20 8.55
C LEU A 102 -17.50 10.96 7.11
N LEU A 103 -17.46 9.70 6.65
CA LEU A 103 -17.79 9.33 5.27
C LEU A 103 -19.14 8.62 5.14
N TYR A 104 -19.77 8.23 6.26
CA TYR A 104 -21.01 7.47 6.22
C TYR A 104 -22.15 8.29 5.59
N THR A 105 -22.68 7.75 4.50
CA THR A 105 -23.93 8.20 3.87
C THR A 105 -24.86 6.99 3.82
N PRO A 106 -26.00 7.00 4.53
CA PRO A 106 -26.93 5.87 4.54
C PRO A 106 -27.39 5.51 3.12
N THR A 107 -27.46 4.21 2.84
CA THR A 107 -27.92 3.67 1.57
C THR A 107 -29.15 2.77 1.77
N ARG A 108 -29.24 1.62 1.07
CA ARG A 108 -30.38 0.72 1.20
C ARG A 108 -30.14 -0.25 2.35
N PRO A 109 -30.87 -0.16 3.49
CA PRO A 109 -30.73 -1.12 4.57
C PRO A 109 -31.14 -2.53 4.10
N LEU A 110 -30.53 -3.53 4.73
CA LEU A 110 -30.82 -4.94 4.53
C LEU A 110 -31.50 -5.50 5.77
N GLU A 111 -32.60 -6.19 5.55
CA GLU A 111 -33.23 -7.02 6.57
C GLU A 111 -32.32 -8.21 6.87
N ILE A 112 -31.87 -8.32 8.13
CA ILE A 112 -30.98 -9.39 8.57
C ILE A 112 -31.66 -10.25 9.63
N ASN A 113 -31.40 -11.55 9.59
CA ASN A 113 -31.71 -12.42 10.71
C ASN A 113 -30.69 -12.13 11.83
N THR A 114 -31.17 -11.76 13.01
CA THR A 114 -30.32 -11.41 14.15
C THR A 114 -29.73 -12.63 14.87
N ASN A 115 -30.07 -13.85 14.45
CA ASN A 115 -29.42 -15.07 14.94
C ASN A 115 -27.93 -15.05 14.56
N GLY A 116 -27.03 -15.17 15.55
CA GLY A 116 -25.59 -15.09 15.31
C GLY A 116 -25.04 -13.66 15.22
N CYS A 117 -25.77 -12.69 15.78
CA CYS A 117 -25.35 -11.31 15.88
C CYS A 117 -25.11 -10.87 17.33
N GLU A 118 -24.29 -9.83 17.51
CA GLU A 118 -24.15 -9.09 18.76
C GLU A 118 -24.68 -7.67 18.62
N LEU A 119 -25.44 -7.21 19.61
CA LEU A 119 -25.95 -5.83 19.70
C LEU A 119 -24.93 -4.95 20.41
N TYR A 120 -24.62 -3.79 19.84
CA TYR A 120 -23.73 -2.80 20.43
C TYR A 120 -24.48 -1.57 20.97
N PRO A 121 -23.85 -0.72 21.82
CA PRO A 121 -24.51 0.42 22.46
C PRO A 121 -25.16 1.43 21.50
N THR A 122 -24.72 1.47 20.25
CA THR A 122 -25.29 2.29 19.17
C THR A 122 -26.65 1.79 18.67
N GLY A 123 -27.09 0.61 19.10
CA GLY A 123 -28.32 -0.04 18.64
C GLY A 123 -28.14 -0.88 17.37
N HIS A 124 -26.92 -0.99 16.84
CA HIS A 124 -26.62 -1.77 15.64
C HIS A 124 -26.07 -3.15 15.96
N HIS A 125 -26.51 -4.13 15.17
CA HIS A 125 -26.04 -5.51 15.25
C HIS A 125 -24.84 -5.73 14.33
N VAL A 126 -23.85 -6.50 14.78
CA VAL A 126 -22.78 -7.06 13.92
C VAL A 126 -22.93 -8.57 13.91
N CYS A 127 -22.89 -9.18 12.73
CA CYS A 127 -23.32 -10.57 12.52
C CYS A 127 -22.28 -11.40 11.77
N PHE A 128 -22.30 -12.72 12.01
CA PHE A 128 -21.55 -13.72 11.22
C PHE A 128 -20.08 -13.34 10.97
N THR A 129 -19.61 -13.46 9.72
CA THR A 129 -18.22 -13.20 9.36
C THR A 129 -17.78 -11.76 9.64
N PHE A 130 -18.70 -10.78 9.65
CA PHE A 130 -18.36 -9.41 10.07
C PHE A 130 -18.08 -9.36 11.57
N LEU A 131 -18.83 -10.12 12.39
CA LEU A 131 -18.60 -10.20 13.83
C LEU A 131 -17.28 -10.90 14.15
N ASP A 132 -16.99 -12.01 13.47
CA ASP A 132 -15.73 -12.74 13.62
C ASP A 132 -14.54 -11.84 13.25
N PHE A 133 -14.61 -11.20 12.08
CA PHE A 133 -13.60 -10.26 11.62
C PHE A 133 -13.41 -9.10 12.60
N TYR A 134 -14.52 -8.51 13.06
CA TYR A 134 -14.49 -7.39 14.00
C TYR A 134 -13.75 -7.77 15.28
N LYS A 135 -14.09 -8.92 15.89
CA LYS A 135 -13.49 -9.38 17.15
C LYS A 135 -12.01 -9.75 17.01
N THR A 136 -11.66 -10.49 15.96
CA THR A 136 -10.28 -10.94 15.72
C THR A 136 -9.34 -9.77 15.42
N ASN A 137 -9.85 -8.66 14.88
CA ASN A 137 -9.03 -7.52 14.48
C ASN A 137 -9.14 -6.33 15.45
N GLY A 138 -9.37 -6.59 16.75
CA GLY A 138 -9.33 -5.57 17.81
C GLY A 138 -10.68 -4.93 18.17
N GLY A 139 -11.75 -5.18 17.40
CA GLY A 139 -13.11 -4.79 17.75
C GLY A 139 -13.25 -3.29 18.03
N PRO A 140 -13.92 -2.88 19.13
CA PRO A 140 -14.16 -1.47 19.43
C PRO A 140 -12.89 -0.62 19.56
N SER A 141 -11.77 -1.17 20.03
CA SER A 141 -10.53 -0.38 20.18
C SER A 141 -9.90 -0.04 18.83
N GLN A 142 -10.15 -0.85 17.81
CA GLN A 142 -9.60 -0.68 16.47
C GLN A 142 -10.54 0.10 15.54
N PHE A 143 -11.83 -0.26 15.53
CA PHE A 143 -12.79 0.25 14.54
C PHE A 143 -13.85 1.16 15.15
N GLY A 144 -13.94 1.24 16.49
CA GLY A 144 -15.07 1.84 17.18
C GLY A 144 -16.37 1.06 16.98
N TYR A 145 -17.47 1.56 17.51
CA TYR A 145 -18.75 0.86 17.45
C TYR A 145 -19.38 0.88 16.05
N PRO A 146 -20.24 -0.10 15.69
CA PRO A 146 -21.01 -0.05 14.46
C PRO A 146 -21.94 1.17 14.48
N ILE A 147 -22.04 1.90 13.38
CA ILE A 147 -22.86 3.13 13.25
C ILE A 147 -23.93 3.02 12.18
N SER A 148 -24.04 1.86 11.52
CA SER A 148 -25.06 1.57 10.52
C SER A 148 -25.63 0.16 10.69
N PRO A 149 -26.85 -0.11 10.17
CA PRO A 149 -27.26 -1.47 9.87
C PRO A 149 -26.38 -2.06 8.75
N PHE A 150 -26.63 -3.31 8.38
CA PHE A 150 -26.15 -3.83 7.11
C PHE A 150 -26.86 -3.12 5.96
N GLU A 151 -26.10 -2.73 4.95
CA GLU A 151 -26.62 -2.01 3.80
C GLU A 151 -26.14 -2.63 2.49
N SER A 152 -26.91 -2.41 1.42
CA SER A 152 -26.47 -2.67 0.06
C SER A 152 -25.96 -1.39 -0.58
N SER A 153 -24.66 -1.35 -0.86
CA SER A 153 -23.96 -0.21 -1.46
C SER A 153 -23.05 -0.72 -2.57
N GLU A 154 -23.16 -0.17 -3.78
CA GLU A 154 -22.28 -0.50 -4.92
C GLU A 154 -22.25 -2.00 -5.27
N GLY A 155 -23.37 -2.70 -5.05
CA GLY A 155 -23.47 -4.16 -5.26
C GLY A 155 -22.80 -5.00 -4.17
N LEU A 156 -22.32 -4.39 -3.09
CA LEU A 156 -21.71 -5.04 -1.93
C LEU A 156 -22.64 -4.98 -0.72
N ILE A 157 -22.51 -5.97 0.16
CA ILE A 157 -23.04 -5.88 1.53
C ILE A 157 -22.00 -5.16 2.37
N VAL A 158 -22.41 -4.09 3.02
CA VAL A 158 -21.50 -3.23 3.80
C VAL A 158 -22.06 -2.92 5.17
N GLN A 159 -21.17 -2.56 6.08
CA GLN A 159 -21.52 -1.99 7.38
C GLN A 159 -20.46 -0.98 7.79
N TYR A 160 -20.91 0.16 8.31
CA TYR A 160 -20.04 1.21 8.82
C TYR A 160 -19.85 1.07 10.34
N PHE A 161 -18.62 1.33 10.75
CA PHE A 161 -18.16 1.51 12.12
C PHE A 161 -17.63 2.94 12.27
N GLU A 162 -17.33 3.40 13.47
CA GLU A 162 -16.82 4.78 13.65
C GLU A 162 -15.56 5.06 12.82
N GLY A 163 -14.62 4.10 12.77
CA GLY A 163 -13.34 4.24 12.09
C GLY A 163 -13.23 3.55 10.73
N ALA A 164 -14.21 2.74 10.31
CA ALA A 164 -14.08 1.87 9.15
C ALA A 164 -15.41 1.57 8.44
N ARG A 165 -15.33 1.03 7.23
CA ARG A 165 -16.44 0.40 6.50
C ARG A 165 -15.99 -1.00 6.09
N PHE A 166 -16.72 -2.01 6.53
CA PHE A 166 -16.50 -3.39 6.11
C PHE A 166 -17.32 -3.69 4.87
N GLU A 167 -16.72 -4.44 3.95
CA GLU A 167 -17.31 -4.87 2.70
C GLU A 167 -17.22 -6.38 2.58
N TRP A 168 -18.33 -7.01 2.19
CA TRP A 168 -18.33 -8.43 1.85
C TRP A 168 -17.93 -8.63 0.38
N ARG A 169 -16.83 -9.36 0.15
CA ARG A 169 -16.25 -9.66 -1.16
C ARG A 169 -16.06 -11.16 -1.36
N ALA A 170 -17.13 -11.84 -1.77
CA ALA A 170 -17.16 -13.30 -2.00
C ALA A 170 -16.07 -13.83 -2.94
N ASN A 171 -15.66 -13.02 -3.92
CA ASN A 171 -14.72 -13.41 -4.98
C ASN A 171 -13.25 -13.51 -4.53
N ARG A 172 -12.94 -13.25 -3.25
CA ARG A 172 -11.57 -13.31 -2.71
C ARG A 172 -11.19 -14.63 -2.01
N GLY A 173 -12.10 -15.62 -2.01
CA GLY A 173 -11.92 -16.88 -1.29
C GLY A 173 -12.34 -16.79 0.19
N MET A 174 -12.69 -17.93 0.79
CA MET A 174 -13.33 -18.00 2.12
C MET A 174 -12.59 -17.26 3.24
N GLU A 175 -11.26 -17.22 3.19
CA GLU A 175 -10.43 -16.58 4.23
C GLU A 175 -10.37 -15.06 4.12
N ASN A 176 -10.87 -14.45 3.03
CA ASN A 176 -10.72 -13.01 2.74
C ASN A 176 -12.05 -12.34 2.32
N TRP A 177 -13.18 -12.87 2.78
CA TRP A 177 -14.49 -12.34 2.43
C TRP A 177 -14.78 -10.96 3.02
N VAL A 178 -14.16 -10.58 4.14
CA VAL A 178 -14.34 -9.25 4.72
C VAL A 178 -13.14 -8.39 4.38
N VAL A 179 -13.39 -7.25 3.75
CA VAL A 179 -12.38 -6.26 3.40
C VAL A 179 -12.72 -4.93 4.07
N VAL A 180 -11.72 -4.27 4.64
CA VAL A 180 -11.84 -2.90 5.11
C VAL A 180 -11.65 -1.96 3.92
N SER A 181 -12.63 -1.10 3.72
CA SER A 181 -12.66 -0.13 2.61
C SER A 181 -11.48 0.83 2.69
N ASP A 182 -11.02 1.31 1.54
CA ASP A 182 -9.91 2.27 1.44
C ASP A 182 -10.36 3.71 1.80
N LEU A 183 -10.98 3.87 2.98
CA LEU A 183 -11.54 5.14 3.46
C LEU A 183 -10.48 6.23 3.63
N GLY A 184 -9.22 5.86 3.92
CA GLY A 184 -8.11 6.81 4.01
C GLY A 184 -7.88 7.50 2.67
N ARG A 185 -7.86 6.74 1.57
CA ARG A 185 -7.77 7.31 0.22
C ARG A 185 -8.98 8.17 -0.14
N ILE A 186 -10.19 7.71 0.15
CA ILE A 186 -11.42 8.44 -0.16
C ILE A 186 -11.46 9.78 0.61
N TYR A 187 -11.11 9.76 1.90
CA TYR A 187 -11.09 10.97 2.72
C TYR A 187 -10.01 11.97 2.26
N PHE A 188 -8.82 11.48 1.86
CA PHE A 188 -7.77 12.33 1.28
C PHE A 188 -8.30 13.13 0.07
N GLU A 189 -9.01 12.46 -0.84
CA GLU A 189 -9.60 13.09 -2.01
C GLU A 189 -10.74 14.05 -1.64
N GLN A 190 -11.63 13.65 -0.74
CA GLN A 190 -12.76 14.49 -0.31
C GLN A 190 -12.31 15.77 0.40
N GLN A 191 -11.23 15.73 1.18
CA GLN A 191 -10.65 16.93 1.80
C GLN A 191 -9.92 17.82 0.78
N GLY A 192 -9.71 17.35 -0.45
CA GLY A 192 -8.96 18.07 -1.47
C GLY A 192 -7.50 18.28 -1.06
N GLU A 193 -6.89 17.30 -0.39
CA GLU A 193 -5.46 17.32 -0.10
C GLU A 193 -4.63 17.38 -1.39
N ASP A 194 -3.43 17.94 -1.35
CA ASP A 194 -2.58 18.07 -2.54
C ASP A 194 -2.19 16.69 -3.08
N PRO A 195 -2.58 16.31 -4.32
CA PRO A 195 -2.22 15.02 -4.91
C PRO A 195 -0.71 14.76 -4.99
N ALA A 196 0.13 15.80 -4.89
CA ALA A 196 1.58 15.65 -4.82
C ALA A 196 2.04 14.80 -3.63
N TYR A 197 1.29 14.77 -2.51
CA TYR A 197 1.61 13.95 -1.35
C TYR A 197 1.50 12.44 -1.61
N LEU A 198 0.81 12.04 -2.67
CA LEU A 198 0.66 10.63 -3.07
C LEU A 198 1.86 10.10 -3.84
N LYS A 199 2.74 11.01 -4.33
CA LYS A 199 3.90 10.62 -5.12
C LYS A 199 4.89 9.86 -4.22
N PRO A 200 5.45 8.74 -4.69
CA PRO A 200 6.45 8.01 -3.93
C PRO A 200 7.67 8.88 -3.68
N VAL A 201 8.21 8.80 -2.47
CA VAL A 201 9.43 9.49 -2.05
C VAL A 201 10.60 8.50 -1.95
N LEU A 202 11.80 9.04 -1.71
CA LEU A 202 12.95 8.20 -1.45
C LEU A 202 12.85 7.57 -0.05
N PRO A 203 13.35 6.34 0.12
CA PRO A 203 13.57 5.79 1.46
C PRO A 203 14.44 6.74 2.27
N LEU A 204 13.99 7.06 3.47
CA LEU A 204 14.74 7.94 4.37
C LEU A 204 15.87 7.18 5.10
N ASP A 205 15.74 5.86 5.23
CA ASP A 205 16.68 4.97 5.92
C ASP A 205 17.53 4.09 4.98
N ALA A 206 17.16 3.99 3.71
CA ALA A 206 17.83 3.14 2.74
C ALA A 206 18.60 3.94 1.68
N THR A 207 19.78 3.44 1.32
CA THR A 207 20.57 3.93 0.20
C THR A 207 20.05 3.46 -1.16
N ILE A 208 19.09 2.52 -1.17
CA ILE A 208 18.54 1.89 -2.37
C ILE A 208 17.02 1.86 -2.26
N LYS A 209 16.33 2.27 -3.33
CA LYS A 209 14.89 2.06 -3.49
C LYS A 209 14.64 0.67 -4.07
N PRO A 210 14.12 -0.30 -3.28
CA PRO A 210 13.95 -1.66 -3.79
C PRO A 210 12.79 -1.71 -4.81
N ILE A 211 13.04 -2.39 -5.91
CA ILE A 211 12.03 -2.73 -6.92
C ILE A 211 11.55 -4.15 -6.59
N ILE A 212 10.25 -4.31 -6.37
CA ILE A 212 9.66 -5.59 -5.95
C ILE A 212 8.67 -6.16 -6.96
N ALA A 213 8.23 -5.35 -7.92
CA ALA A 213 7.40 -5.80 -9.03
C ALA A 213 7.70 -4.98 -10.28
N LEU A 214 7.52 -5.61 -11.44
CA LEU A 214 7.63 -4.97 -12.75
C LEU A 214 6.24 -4.84 -13.36
N LYS A 215 5.86 -3.62 -13.75
CA LYS A 215 4.71 -3.33 -14.59
C LYS A 215 5.20 -3.17 -16.03
N VAL A 216 4.72 -4.02 -16.92
CA VAL A 216 5.20 -4.09 -18.31
C VAL A 216 4.05 -3.83 -19.26
N ASN A 217 4.20 -2.81 -20.11
CA ASN A 217 3.25 -2.49 -21.16
C ASN A 217 3.98 -2.48 -22.51
N ALA A 218 3.32 -2.92 -23.58
CA ALA A 218 3.92 -2.96 -24.90
C ALA A 218 2.96 -2.48 -25.99
N PHE A 219 3.49 -1.72 -26.93
CA PHE A 219 2.72 -1.06 -27.98
C PHE A 219 3.46 -1.17 -29.31
N VAL A 220 2.71 -1.46 -30.37
CA VAL A 220 3.23 -1.40 -31.75
C VAL A 220 3.12 0.02 -32.30
N ALA A 221 4.10 0.43 -33.10
CA ALA A 221 4.09 1.73 -33.78
C ALA A 221 2.95 1.80 -34.81
N LYS A 222 2.67 0.67 -35.48
CA LYS A 222 1.61 0.55 -36.47
C LYS A 222 0.64 -0.56 -36.03
N ALA A 223 -0.55 -0.19 -35.55
CA ALA A 223 -1.56 -1.17 -35.15
C ALA A 223 -2.08 -2.01 -36.33
N VAL A 224 -2.01 -1.45 -37.53
CA VAL A 224 -2.41 -2.08 -38.79
C VAL A 224 -1.29 -1.83 -39.82
N THR A 225 -0.92 -2.86 -40.57
CA THR A 225 0.15 -2.80 -41.59
C THR A 225 -0.25 -3.51 -42.87
N LEU A 226 0.49 -3.27 -43.95
CA LEU A 226 0.43 -4.06 -45.20
C LEU A 226 0.92 -5.49 -44.96
N LYS A 227 0.82 -6.35 -45.99
CA LYS A 227 1.41 -7.71 -45.99
C LYS A 227 2.93 -7.77 -45.79
N SER A 228 3.65 -6.70 -46.12
CA SER A 228 5.11 -6.61 -45.98
C SER A 228 5.51 -5.23 -45.46
N GLY A 229 6.59 -5.17 -44.68
CA GLY A 229 7.14 -3.92 -44.18
C GLY A 229 7.91 -4.12 -42.90
N ASP A 230 8.15 -3.03 -42.21
CA ASP A 230 8.73 -3.00 -40.88
C ASP A 230 7.65 -2.85 -39.80
N GLN A 231 7.98 -3.21 -38.57
CA GLN A 231 7.21 -2.90 -37.38
C GLN A 231 8.18 -2.49 -36.27
N THR A 232 7.76 -1.53 -35.46
CA THR A 232 8.46 -1.16 -34.23
C THR A 232 7.58 -1.46 -33.03
N VAL A 233 8.15 -2.07 -31.99
CA VAL A 233 7.50 -2.33 -30.71
C VAL A 233 8.20 -1.50 -29.65
N TYR A 234 7.43 -0.72 -28.92
CA TYR A 234 7.85 -0.01 -27.72
C TYR A 234 7.41 -0.79 -26.49
N VAL A 235 8.34 -1.03 -25.58
CA VAL A 235 8.07 -1.69 -24.29
C VAL A 235 8.38 -0.71 -23.18
N ILE A 236 7.41 -0.43 -22.33
CA ILE A 236 7.55 0.41 -21.14
C ILE A 236 7.61 -0.50 -19.92
N VAL A 237 8.69 -0.37 -19.14
CA VAL A 237 8.88 -1.09 -17.88
C VAL A 237 8.94 -0.09 -16.73
N GLN A 238 8.03 -0.27 -15.77
CA GLN A 238 7.93 0.53 -14.56
C GLN A 238 7.96 -0.35 -13.31
N ASP A 239 8.29 0.22 -12.16
CA ASP A 239 8.23 -0.47 -10.86
C ASP A 239 6.82 -0.47 -10.26
N GLN A 240 6.67 -1.04 -9.06
CA GLN A 240 5.41 -1.07 -8.32
C GLN A 240 4.81 0.33 -8.06
N THR A 241 5.64 1.37 -8.02
CA THR A 241 5.29 2.78 -7.81
C THR A 241 5.17 3.61 -9.09
N THR A 242 5.12 2.93 -10.25
CA THR A 242 5.04 3.53 -11.61
C THR A 242 6.26 4.37 -12.04
N GLN A 243 7.38 4.25 -11.34
CA GLN A 243 8.63 4.87 -11.77
C GLN A 243 9.33 4.02 -12.83
N ALA A 244 10.02 4.66 -13.77
CA ALA A 244 10.75 3.99 -14.84
C ALA A 244 11.87 3.08 -14.31
N VAL A 245 12.04 1.90 -14.92
CA VAL A 245 13.14 0.98 -14.60
C VAL A 245 14.09 0.86 -15.79
N SER A 246 15.31 1.38 -15.63
CA SER A 246 16.37 1.36 -16.63
C SER A 246 17.18 0.05 -16.60
N GLY A 247 17.80 -0.32 -17.72
CA GLY A 247 18.67 -1.49 -17.81
C GLY A 247 17.95 -2.83 -17.71
N VAL A 248 16.64 -2.86 -17.92
CA VAL A 248 15.85 -4.09 -17.94
C VAL A 248 16.10 -4.83 -19.24
N SER A 249 16.53 -6.09 -19.14
CA SER A 249 16.72 -6.96 -20.29
C SER A 249 15.39 -7.59 -20.69
N GLY A 250 15.05 -7.53 -21.98
CA GLY A 250 13.79 -8.04 -22.50
C GLY A 250 13.92 -8.82 -23.80
N LYS A 251 12.90 -9.64 -24.06
CA LYS A 251 12.72 -10.43 -25.27
C LYS A 251 11.30 -10.21 -25.82
N ALA A 252 11.19 -10.04 -27.14
CA ALA A 252 9.93 -10.06 -27.86
C ALA A 252 9.90 -11.28 -28.79
N LEU A 253 8.90 -12.14 -28.59
CA LEU A 253 8.63 -13.29 -29.42
C LEU A 253 7.45 -12.96 -30.34
N VAL A 254 7.74 -12.78 -31.62
CA VAL A 254 6.75 -12.59 -32.68
C VAL A 254 6.35 -13.96 -33.22
N ARG A 255 5.06 -14.25 -33.26
CA ARG A 255 4.54 -15.49 -33.87
C ARG A 255 3.77 -15.15 -35.14
N PHE A 256 4.20 -15.71 -36.25
CA PHE A 256 3.54 -15.50 -37.54
C PHE A 256 2.50 -16.61 -37.81
N PRO A 257 1.51 -16.37 -38.69
CA PRO A 257 0.41 -17.30 -38.95
C PRO A 257 0.87 -18.62 -39.61
N ASP A 258 2.01 -18.60 -40.31
CA ASP A 258 2.65 -19.78 -40.88
C ASP A 258 3.31 -20.70 -39.84
N GLY A 259 3.24 -20.33 -38.55
CA GLY A 259 3.84 -21.05 -37.43
C GLY A 259 5.30 -20.68 -37.15
N SER A 260 5.92 -19.86 -38.01
CA SER A 260 7.27 -19.36 -37.80
C SER A 260 7.32 -18.37 -36.62
N ARG A 261 8.50 -18.27 -36.01
CA ARG A 261 8.72 -17.45 -34.81
C ARG A 261 10.02 -16.67 -34.95
N SER A 262 9.99 -15.41 -34.53
CA SER A 262 11.18 -14.56 -34.45
C SER A 262 11.32 -14.00 -33.04
N GLU A 263 12.53 -14.04 -32.50
CA GLU A 263 12.84 -13.50 -31.18
C GLU A 263 13.81 -12.31 -31.32
N PHE A 264 13.48 -11.21 -30.65
CA PHE A 264 14.28 -10.00 -30.62
C PHE A 264 14.58 -9.61 -29.18
N SER A 265 15.82 -9.21 -28.90
CA SER A 265 16.23 -8.75 -27.56
C SER A 265 16.30 -7.23 -27.51
N PHE A 266 16.04 -6.66 -26.33
CA PHE A 266 16.16 -5.22 -26.08
C PHE A 266 16.60 -4.94 -24.64
N THR A 267 17.01 -3.70 -24.40
CA THR A 267 17.21 -3.16 -23.04
C THR A 267 16.43 -1.86 -22.89
N THR A 268 15.98 -1.55 -21.67
CA THR A 268 15.31 -0.28 -21.38
C THR A 268 16.31 0.85 -21.14
N ASN A 269 16.00 2.05 -21.64
CA ASN A 269 16.75 3.27 -21.37
C ASN A 269 16.39 3.89 -20.00
N GLU A 270 16.95 5.06 -19.68
CA GLU A 270 16.69 5.80 -18.44
C GLU A 270 15.21 6.14 -18.18
N ARG A 271 14.39 6.19 -19.24
CA ARG A 271 12.94 6.40 -19.15
C ARG A 271 12.16 5.09 -19.03
N GLY A 272 12.84 3.97 -18.88
CA GLY A 272 12.23 2.65 -18.77
C GLY A 272 11.66 2.15 -20.10
N VAL A 273 12.12 2.70 -21.23
CA VAL A 273 11.61 2.36 -22.56
C VAL A 273 12.61 1.49 -23.31
N GLY A 274 12.16 0.31 -23.72
CA GLY A 274 12.83 -0.55 -24.68
C GLY A 274 12.17 -0.43 -26.06
N GLN A 275 12.97 -0.63 -27.11
CA GLN A 275 12.48 -0.56 -28.49
C GLN A 275 13.05 -1.71 -29.31
N ILE A 276 12.22 -2.28 -30.17
CA ILE A 276 12.61 -3.29 -31.14
C ILE A 276 12.02 -2.89 -32.48
N THR A 277 12.79 -3.00 -33.56
CA THR A 277 12.30 -2.85 -34.92
C THR A 277 12.65 -4.11 -35.71
N PHE A 278 11.70 -4.64 -36.46
CA PHE A 278 11.89 -5.83 -37.29
C PHE A 278 11.11 -5.72 -38.60
N ASN A 279 11.53 -6.48 -39.59
CA ASN A 279 10.84 -6.59 -40.88
C ASN A 279 10.02 -7.87 -40.93
N PHE A 280 8.93 -7.85 -41.69
CA PHE A 280 8.10 -9.00 -42.03
C PHE A 280 7.71 -8.92 -43.51
N ASN A 281 7.43 -10.06 -44.12
CA ASN A 281 7.16 -10.13 -45.56
C ASN A 281 6.04 -11.13 -45.85
N GLU A 282 5.21 -10.79 -46.85
CA GLU A 282 4.18 -11.66 -47.44
C GLU A 282 3.23 -12.33 -46.42
N GLN A 283 2.83 -11.57 -45.40
CA GLN A 283 1.87 -12.04 -44.41
C GLN A 283 0.45 -12.03 -44.98
N ALA A 284 -0.36 -13.03 -44.62
CA ALA A 284 -1.72 -13.16 -45.11
C ALA A 284 -2.63 -12.00 -44.61
N PRO A 285 -3.42 -11.36 -45.49
CA PRO A 285 -4.36 -10.30 -45.08
C PRO A 285 -5.41 -10.79 -44.07
N GLY A 286 -5.77 -9.92 -43.12
CA GLY A 286 -6.74 -10.19 -42.07
C GLY A 286 -6.14 -10.81 -40.81
N GLU A 287 -4.92 -11.37 -40.89
CA GLU A 287 -4.25 -12.03 -39.78
C GLU A 287 -3.82 -11.06 -38.68
N LEU A 288 -3.85 -11.56 -37.44
CA LEU A 288 -3.34 -10.87 -36.27
C LEU A 288 -1.99 -11.47 -35.90
N ILE A 289 -0.96 -10.64 -35.80
CA ILE A 289 0.40 -11.05 -35.43
C ILE A 289 0.60 -10.77 -33.94
N PRO A 290 0.49 -11.78 -33.05
CA PRO A 290 0.74 -11.61 -31.63
C PRO A 290 2.24 -11.50 -31.34
N ILE A 291 2.55 -10.68 -30.35
CA ILE A 291 3.89 -10.42 -29.86
C ILE A 291 3.88 -10.62 -28.35
N GLU A 292 4.60 -11.63 -27.88
CA GLU A 292 4.79 -11.90 -26.46
C GLU A 292 6.05 -11.19 -25.98
N ILE A 293 5.92 -10.37 -24.94
CA ILE A 293 7.03 -9.66 -24.32
C ILE A 293 7.34 -10.29 -22.97
N THR A 294 8.61 -10.64 -22.75
CA THR A 294 9.11 -11.07 -21.45
C THR A 294 10.31 -10.21 -21.07
N VAL A 295 10.32 -9.70 -19.85
CA VAL A 295 11.42 -8.90 -19.30
C VAL A 295 11.93 -9.50 -18.01
N ASN A 296 13.22 -9.30 -17.73
CA ASN A 296 13.88 -9.77 -16.52
C ASN A 296 14.74 -8.65 -15.93
N TYR A 297 14.61 -8.42 -14.62
CA TYR A 297 15.41 -7.46 -13.88
C TYR A 297 15.59 -7.92 -12.44
N GLN A 298 16.84 -8.15 -12.02
CA GLN A 298 17.19 -8.52 -10.64
C GLN A 298 16.37 -9.70 -10.08
N GLY A 299 16.11 -10.72 -10.90
CA GLY A 299 15.31 -11.90 -10.53
C GLY A 299 13.79 -11.71 -10.64
N LEU A 300 13.29 -10.50 -10.87
CA LEU A 300 11.89 -10.24 -11.21
C LEU A 300 11.65 -10.52 -12.69
N THR A 301 10.52 -11.15 -12.99
CA THR A 301 10.04 -11.37 -14.36
C THR A 301 8.74 -10.60 -14.57
N GLY A 302 8.64 -9.90 -15.70
CA GLY A 302 7.41 -9.28 -16.16
C GLY A 302 7.03 -9.82 -17.54
N ARG A 303 5.72 -9.96 -17.81
CA ARG A 303 5.21 -10.41 -19.10
C ARG A 303 4.04 -9.56 -19.55
N THR A 304 3.93 -9.34 -20.85
CA THR A 304 2.77 -8.71 -21.48
C THR A 304 2.65 -9.17 -22.92
N THR A 305 1.52 -8.89 -23.56
CA THR A 305 1.32 -9.17 -24.98
C THR A 305 0.87 -7.92 -25.70
N THR A 306 1.24 -7.82 -26.97
CA THR A 306 0.73 -6.82 -27.90
C THR A 306 0.53 -7.47 -29.26
N SER A 307 -0.03 -6.76 -30.23
CA SER A 307 -0.23 -7.31 -31.57
C SER A 307 -0.42 -6.20 -32.59
N PHE A 308 -0.26 -6.55 -33.86
CA PHE A 308 -0.68 -5.73 -34.99
C PHE A 308 -1.41 -6.59 -36.01
N ARG A 309 -2.25 -5.96 -36.83
CA ARG A 309 -3.05 -6.64 -37.85
C ARG A 309 -2.50 -6.39 -39.25
N ILE A 310 -2.50 -7.44 -40.08
CA ILE A 310 -2.23 -7.31 -41.51
C ILE A 310 -3.54 -6.92 -42.20
N TRP A 311 -3.53 -5.82 -42.92
CA TRP A 311 -4.66 -5.34 -43.71
C TRP A 311 -4.15 -5.03 -45.11
N PHE A 312 -4.70 -5.79 -46.07
CA PHE A 312 -4.44 -5.80 -47.52
C PHE A 312 -3.00 -6.13 -47.99
#